data_AF-A0AAU7DJ35-F1
#
_entry.id   AF-A0AAU7DJ35-F1
#
_cell.length_a   1.000
_cell.length_b   1.000
_cell.length_c   1.000
_cell.angle_alpha   90.00
_cell.angle_beta   90.00
_cell.angle_gamma   90.00
#
_symmetry.space_group_name_H-M   'P 1'
#
loop_
_entity.id
_entity.type
_entity.pdbx_description
1 polymer ?
#
loop_
_entity_poly.entity_id
_entity_poly.type
_entity_poly.pdbx_seq_one_letter_code
_entity_poly.pdbx_strand_id
1 'polypeptide(L)'
;MRAELVLMGKRLDMAARVHRRALVVSIYAGLAILMAALWSVDRWHTSGVYMIFATFLVNRLFLGGYNFGGLVKPFNGKTPEQSTYRETPFLMLALRVYQPAPEESEYRNDEREVHQRDRAHYQAYQVLTIALTVLWLLADWKMKAPRLLAWMPVSADVLLYGLVLMAVVAAVTLPQAILLWSEPDMERTD
;
A
#
# COMPACT_ATOMS: atom_id res chain seq x y z
N MET A 1 5.68 -1.21 -15.71
CA MET A 1 5.89 -1.92 -14.42
C MET A 1 7.00 -2.96 -14.56
N ARG A 2 7.39 -3.63 -13.47
CA ARG A 2 8.38 -4.72 -13.51
C ARG A 2 7.72 -6.10 -13.57
N ALA A 3 8.36 -7.02 -14.29
CA ALA A 3 7.94 -8.40 -14.42
C ALA A 3 8.50 -9.32 -13.33
N GLU A 4 9.48 -8.88 -12.54
CA GLU A 4 10.11 -9.71 -11.50
C GLU A 4 10.06 -9.05 -10.12
N LEU A 5 9.71 -9.84 -9.10
CA LEU A 5 9.84 -9.49 -7.70
C LEU A 5 10.91 -10.38 -7.05
N VAL A 6 11.92 -9.79 -6.42
CA VAL A 6 12.93 -10.54 -5.67
C VAL A 6 12.51 -10.56 -4.20
N LEU A 7 12.16 -11.74 -3.69
CA LEU A 7 11.81 -11.94 -2.29
C LEU A 7 12.69 -13.04 -1.70
N MET A 8 13.44 -12.74 -0.64
CA MET A 8 14.32 -13.70 0.03
C MET A 8 15.33 -14.37 -0.93
N GLY A 9 15.81 -13.62 -1.92
CA GLY A 9 16.72 -14.13 -2.96
C GLY A 9 16.09 -15.02 -4.03
N LYS A 10 14.78 -15.30 -3.98
CA LYS A 10 14.05 -15.94 -5.08
C LYS A 10 13.44 -14.89 -6.00
N ARG A 11 13.60 -15.06 -7.31
CA ARG A 11 12.91 -14.27 -8.34
C ARG A 11 11.52 -14.88 -8.56
N LEU A 12 10.49 -14.09 -8.32
CA LEU A 12 9.11 -14.44 -8.60
C LEU A 12 8.67 -13.72 -9.87
N ASP A 13 8.23 -14.50 -10.86
CA ASP A 13 7.63 -14.01 -12.09
C ASP A 13 6.26 -13.38 -11.78
N MET A 14 6.16 -12.09 -12.06
CA MET A 14 4.98 -11.23 -11.89
C MET A 14 4.46 -10.72 -13.24
N ALA A 15 4.91 -11.30 -14.36
CA ALA A 15 4.45 -10.95 -15.70
C ALA A 15 2.98 -11.29 -15.92
N ALA A 16 2.51 -12.40 -15.33
CA ALA A 16 1.10 -12.78 -15.38
C ALA A 16 0.26 -12.06 -14.30
N ARG A 17 -0.90 -11.55 -14.72
CA ARG A 17 -1.87 -10.83 -13.89
C ARG A 17 -2.37 -11.65 -12.71
N VAL A 18 -2.48 -12.98 -12.86
CA VAL A 18 -2.88 -13.86 -11.77
C VAL A 18 -1.90 -13.76 -10.58
N HIS A 19 -0.60 -13.74 -10.84
CA HIS A 19 0.42 -13.60 -9.79
C HIS A 19 0.37 -12.22 -9.14
N ARG A 20 0.19 -11.14 -9.91
CA ARG A 20 0.02 -9.79 -9.36
C ARG A 20 -1.23 -9.67 -8.50
N ARG A 21 -2.36 -10.24 -8.93
CA ARG A 21 -3.60 -10.26 -8.14
C ARG A 21 -3.44 -11.07 -6.86
N ALA A 22 -2.79 -12.23 -6.94
CA ALA A 22 -2.50 -13.04 -5.77
C ALA A 22 -1.60 -12.30 -4.77
N LEU A 23 -0.60 -11.55 -5.25
CA LEU A 23 0.24 -10.68 -4.42
C LEU A 23 -0.60 -9.58 -3.74
N VAL A 24 -1.48 -8.90 -4.48
CA VAL A 24 -2.35 -7.86 -3.90
C VAL A 24 -3.23 -8.47 -2.81
N VAL A 25 -3.85 -9.63 -3.08
CA VAL A 25 -4.68 -10.34 -2.09
C VAL A 25 -3.85 -10.74 -0.86
N SER A 26 -2.64 -11.28 -1.04
CA SER A 26 -1.80 -11.71 0.08
C SER A 26 -1.30 -10.53 0.91
N ILE A 27 -1.00 -9.39 0.29
CA ILE A 27 -0.66 -8.14 0.99
C ILE A 27 -1.84 -7.66 1.84
N TYR A 28 -3.04 -7.56 1.27
CA TYR A 28 -4.21 -7.12 2.03
C TYR A 28 -4.61 -8.12 3.11
N ALA A 29 -4.50 -9.42 2.87
CA ALA A 29 -4.71 -10.45 3.88
C ALA A 29 -3.69 -10.31 5.02
N GLY A 30 -2.41 -10.13 4.72
CA GLY A 30 -1.36 -9.92 5.71
C GLY A 30 -1.57 -8.65 6.54
N LEU A 31 -1.93 -7.53 5.89
CA LEU A 31 -2.24 -6.28 6.57
C LEU A 31 -3.49 -6.41 7.46
N ALA A 32 -4.53 -7.11 7.00
CA ALA A 32 -5.73 -7.36 7.79
C ALA A 32 -5.44 -8.24 9.02
N ILE A 33 -4.65 -9.31 8.85
CA ILE A 33 -4.21 -10.17 9.96
C ILE A 33 -3.38 -9.36 10.96
N LEU A 34 -2.43 -8.56 10.49
CA LEU A 34 -1.60 -7.71 11.35
C LEU A 34 -2.47 -6.69 12.11
N MET A 35 -3.42 -6.07 11.42
CA MET A 35 -4.34 -5.11 12.04
C MET A 35 -5.20 -5.77 13.14
N ALA A 36 -5.74 -6.97 12.89
CA ALA A 36 -6.50 -7.74 13.86
C ALA A 36 -5.64 -8.24 15.05
N ALA A 37 -4.38 -8.61 14.79
CA ALA A 37 -3.44 -8.98 15.84
C ALA A 37 -3.13 -7.79 16.74
N LEU A 38 -2.80 -6.63 16.17
CA LEU A 38 -2.50 -5.42 16.94
C LEU A 38 -3.72 -4.87 17.69
N TRP A 39 -4.93 -5.11 17.15
CA TRP A 39 -6.18 -4.87 17.87
C TRP A 39 -6.28 -5.74 19.12
N SER A 40 -5.98 -7.02 18.98
CA SER A 40 -6.09 -8.00 20.07
C SER A 40 -5.08 -7.75 21.19
N VAL A 41 -3.94 -7.12 20.88
CA VAL A 41 -2.88 -6.80 21.85
C VAL A 41 -3.23 -5.58 22.71
N ASP A 42 -3.55 -4.44 22.09
CA ASP A 42 -3.67 -3.15 22.81
C ASP A 42 -4.79 -2.24 22.25
N ARG A 43 -5.69 -2.81 21.44
CA ARG A 43 -6.76 -2.06 20.75
C ARG A 43 -6.23 -0.82 20.00
N TRP A 44 -5.03 -0.94 19.45
CA TRP A 44 -4.29 0.10 18.73
C TRP A 44 -3.86 1.36 19.51
N HIS A 45 -3.92 1.39 20.85
CA HIS A 45 -3.49 2.57 21.63
C HIS A 45 -2.03 2.93 21.35
N THR A 46 -1.13 1.95 21.51
CA THR A 46 0.30 2.14 21.23
C THR A 46 0.68 1.54 19.89
N SER A 47 -0.01 0.47 19.49
CA SER A 47 0.38 -0.35 18.35
C SER A 47 -0.06 0.18 16.99
N GLY A 48 -1.01 1.12 16.93
CA GLY A 48 -1.52 1.67 15.67
C GLY A 48 -0.44 2.36 14.82
N VAL A 49 0.54 2.98 15.46
CA VAL A 49 1.69 3.60 14.78
C VAL A 49 2.51 2.56 13.99
N TYR A 50 2.66 1.34 14.50
CA TYR A 50 3.38 0.28 13.79
C TYR A 50 2.65 -0.16 12.52
N MET A 51 1.32 -0.03 12.44
CA MET A 51 0.60 -0.29 11.18
C MET A 51 0.97 0.72 10.10
N ILE A 52 1.18 1.99 10.46
CA ILE A 52 1.61 3.02 9.51
C ILE A 52 3.00 2.65 8.98
N PHE A 53 3.94 2.34 9.87
CA PHE A 53 5.28 1.89 9.47
C PHE A 53 5.26 0.62 8.61
N ALA A 54 4.47 -0.39 8.99
CA ALA A 54 4.31 -1.62 8.23
C ALA A 54 3.73 -1.34 6.83
N THR A 55 2.79 -0.41 6.72
CA THR A 55 2.19 -0.02 5.43
C THR A 55 3.21 0.65 4.53
N PHE A 56 3.99 1.60 5.05
CA PHE A 56 5.07 2.23 4.28
C PHE A 56 6.16 1.23 3.89
N LEU A 57 6.48 0.29 4.77
CA LEU A 57 7.44 -0.78 4.50
C LEU A 57 6.94 -1.70 3.38
N VAL A 58 5.69 -2.15 3.43
CA VAL A 58 5.06 -2.96 2.37
C VAL A 58 5.04 -2.21 1.05
N ASN A 59 4.70 -0.91 1.09
CA ASN A 59 4.75 -0.08 -0.10
C ASN A 59 6.15 0.03 -0.67
N ARG A 60 7.17 0.20 0.16
CA ARG A 60 8.55 0.30 -0.31
C ARG A 60 9.07 -1.03 -0.89
N LEU A 61 8.73 -2.16 -0.27
CA LEU A 61 9.29 -3.47 -0.63
C LEU A 61 8.55 -4.15 -1.79
N PHE A 62 7.23 -4.03 -1.85
CA PHE A 62 6.41 -4.82 -2.78
C PHE A 62 5.76 -3.95 -3.85
N LEU A 63 5.00 -2.94 -3.43
CA LEU A 63 4.12 -2.20 -4.34
C LEU A 63 4.86 -1.14 -5.14
N GLY A 64 5.63 -0.26 -4.49
CA GLY A 64 6.33 0.88 -5.09
C GLY A 64 5.44 2.12 -5.20
N GLY A 65 5.54 2.82 -6.34
CA GLY A 65 4.73 4.00 -6.67
C GLY A 65 5.19 5.31 -6.00
N TYR A 66 5.31 5.35 -4.67
CA TYR A 66 5.84 6.53 -3.97
C TYR A 66 7.36 6.51 -3.83
N ASN A 67 7.90 5.32 -3.60
CA ASN A 67 9.33 5.07 -3.42
C ASN A 67 9.82 4.07 -4.46
N PHE A 68 11.12 4.11 -4.70
CA PHE A 68 11.80 3.15 -5.53
C PHE A 68 11.89 1.76 -4.87
N GLY A 69 11.83 0.69 -5.69
CA GLY A 69 12.12 -0.71 -5.27
C GLY A 69 10.99 -1.72 -5.48
N GLY A 70 9.74 -1.26 -5.60
CA GLY A 70 8.57 -2.12 -5.80
C GLY A 70 8.24 -2.42 -7.28
N LEU A 71 7.15 -3.16 -7.49
CA LEU A 71 6.66 -3.58 -8.82
C LEU A 71 6.14 -2.41 -9.68
N VAL A 72 5.58 -1.39 -9.04
CA VAL A 72 5.04 -0.20 -9.67
C VAL A 72 6.11 0.89 -9.72
N LYS A 73 6.37 1.39 -10.93
CA LYS A 73 7.26 2.53 -11.18
C LYS A 73 6.79 3.77 -10.42
N PRO A 74 7.70 4.68 -10.03
CA PRO A 74 7.33 5.87 -9.29
C PRO A 74 6.38 6.78 -10.07
N PHE A 75 5.36 7.31 -9.39
CA PHE A 75 4.32 8.16 -10.00
C PHE A 75 4.87 9.48 -10.53
N ASN A 76 5.87 10.05 -9.84
CA ASN A 76 6.46 11.35 -10.19
C ASN A 76 7.36 11.31 -11.43
N GLY A 77 7.70 10.11 -11.96
CA GLY A 77 8.60 9.95 -13.10
C GLY A 77 10.02 10.48 -12.87
N LYS A 78 10.37 10.79 -11.61
CA LYS A 78 11.70 11.31 -11.25
C LYS A 78 12.63 10.15 -10.99
N THR A 79 13.86 10.27 -11.46
CA THR A 79 14.95 9.37 -11.08
C THR A 79 15.16 9.44 -9.56
N PRO A 80 15.37 8.30 -8.88
CA PRO A 80 15.71 8.30 -7.46
C PRO A 80 17.03 9.05 -7.26
N GLU A 81 17.09 9.83 -6.18
CA GLU A 81 18.31 10.52 -5.79
C GLU A 81 19.40 9.48 -5.51
N GLN A 82 20.59 9.62 -6.13
CA GLN A 82 21.68 8.63 -6.09
C GLN A 82 22.10 8.23 -4.66
N SER A 83 21.88 9.10 -3.68
CA SER A 83 22.06 8.83 -2.24
C SER A 83 21.23 7.64 -1.74
N THR A 84 20.01 7.49 -2.24
CA THR A 84 19.06 6.41 -1.87
C THR A 84 19.56 5.02 -2.27
N TYR A 85 20.45 4.97 -3.27
CA TYR A 85 21.07 3.74 -3.76
C TYR A 85 22.35 3.35 -3.02
N ARG A 86 23.01 4.33 -2.40
CA ARG A 86 24.30 4.16 -1.73
C ARG A 86 24.15 3.54 -0.34
N GLU A 87 23.01 3.77 0.30
CA GLU A 87 22.68 3.20 1.60
C GLU A 87 21.59 2.13 1.44
N THR A 88 22.00 0.88 1.19
CA THR A 88 21.09 -0.26 1.33
C THR A 88 20.73 -0.39 2.81
N PRO A 89 19.45 -0.16 3.20
CA PRO A 89 19.06 -0.34 4.59
C PRO A 89 19.32 -1.79 5.01
N PHE A 90 19.80 -2.02 6.24
CA PHE A 90 20.13 -3.37 6.75
C PHE A 90 19.00 -4.40 6.49
N LEU A 91 17.74 -3.98 6.60
CA LEU A 91 16.58 -4.82 6.32
C LEU A 91 16.50 -5.30 4.87
N MET A 92 16.84 -4.47 3.88
CA MET A 92 16.86 -4.87 2.47
C MET A 92 17.99 -5.86 2.19
N LEU A 93 19.14 -5.67 2.84
CA LEU A 93 20.26 -6.61 2.78
C LEU A 93 19.89 -7.95 3.43
N ALA A 94 19.26 -7.92 4.61
CA ALA A 94 18.80 -9.10 5.33
C ALA A 94 17.73 -9.89 4.56
N LEU A 95 16.77 -9.19 3.93
CA LEU A 95 15.75 -9.79 3.07
C LEU A 95 16.29 -10.17 1.67
N ARG A 96 17.55 -9.87 1.38
CA ARG A 96 18.20 -10.06 0.06
C ARG A 96 17.38 -9.46 -1.09
N VAL A 97 16.73 -8.33 -0.84
CA VAL A 97 16.01 -7.53 -1.84
C VAL A 97 16.98 -6.51 -2.39
N TYR A 98 18.08 -7.00 -3.00
CA TYR A 98 19.05 -6.14 -3.67
C TYR A 98 18.64 -5.99 -5.13
N GLN A 99 18.47 -4.75 -5.58
CA GLN A 99 18.22 -4.43 -6.98
C GLN A 99 19.31 -3.49 -7.48
N PRO A 100 19.95 -3.78 -8.62
CA PRO A 100 20.88 -2.84 -9.25
C PRO A 100 20.15 -1.54 -9.63
N ALA A 101 20.88 -0.44 -9.80
CA ALA A 101 20.34 0.84 -10.24
C ALA A 101 19.77 0.73 -11.67
N PRO A 102 18.47 0.94 -11.88
CA PRO A 102 17.87 1.00 -13.20
C PRO A 102 18.44 2.14 -14.02
N GLU A 103 18.37 1.97 -15.34
CA GLU A 103 18.61 3.03 -16.29
C GLU A 103 17.50 4.11 -16.23
N GLU A 104 17.84 5.34 -16.62
CA GLU A 104 16.96 6.50 -16.60
C GLU A 104 15.68 6.29 -17.42
N SER A 105 15.77 5.50 -18.50
CA SER A 105 14.67 5.07 -19.36
C SER A 105 13.62 4.24 -18.61
N GLU A 106 14.01 3.51 -17.56
CA GLU A 106 13.11 2.67 -16.77
C GLU A 106 12.21 3.50 -15.85
N TYR A 107 12.56 4.75 -15.56
CA TYR A 107 11.81 5.67 -14.68
C TYR A 107 10.89 6.63 -15.42
N ARG A 108 11.21 6.94 -16.68
CA ARG A 108 10.42 7.85 -17.47
C ARG A 108 9.08 7.20 -17.79
N ASN A 109 8.01 7.80 -17.27
CA ASN A 109 6.66 7.37 -17.56
C ASN A 109 6.27 7.87 -18.94
N ASP A 110 5.74 6.99 -19.77
CA ASP A 110 5.08 7.39 -21.02
C ASP A 110 3.74 8.08 -20.72
N GLU A 111 3.23 8.90 -21.65
CA GLU A 111 1.97 9.64 -21.48
C GLU A 111 0.79 8.70 -21.19
N ARG A 112 0.79 7.52 -21.82
CA ARG A 112 -0.21 6.46 -21.57
C ARG A 112 -0.13 5.94 -20.14
N GLU A 113 1.07 5.72 -19.61
CA GLU A 113 1.26 5.25 -18.25
C GLU A 113 0.83 6.32 -17.23
N VAL A 114 1.09 7.60 -17.50
CA VAL A 114 0.66 8.72 -16.65
C VAL A 114 -0.87 8.75 -16.56
N HIS A 115 -1.59 8.69 -17.68
CA HIS A 115 -3.05 8.67 -17.68
C HIS A 115 -3.66 7.49 -16.91
N GLN A 116 -3.07 6.30 -17.02
CA GLN A 116 -3.54 5.13 -16.27
C GLN A 116 -3.35 5.32 -14.76
N ARG A 117 -2.23 5.92 -14.35
CA ARG A 117 -1.92 6.18 -12.93
C ARG A 117 -2.81 7.27 -12.35
N ASP A 118 -3.06 8.34 -13.09
CA ASP A 118 -4.01 9.38 -12.68
C ASP A 118 -5.41 8.81 -12.50
N ARG A 119 -5.84 7.93 -13.41
CA ARG A 119 -7.12 7.23 -13.27
C ARG A 119 -7.16 6.35 -12.02
N ALA A 120 -6.09 5.61 -11.73
CA ALA A 120 -6.00 4.79 -10.53
C ALA A 120 -6.03 5.63 -9.25
N HIS A 121 -5.32 6.76 -9.22
CA HIS A 121 -5.39 7.74 -8.13
C HIS A 121 -6.80 8.29 -7.97
N TYR A 122 -7.45 8.68 -9.05
CA TYR A 122 -8.82 9.19 -9.02
C TYR A 122 -9.80 8.16 -8.44
N GLN A 123 -9.72 6.90 -8.89
CA GLN A 123 -10.51 5.80 -8.34
C GLN A 123 -10.22 5.58 -6.85
N ALA A 124 -8.95 5.66 -6.43
CA ALA A 124 -8.57 5.55 -5.04
C ALA A 124 -9.16 6.70 -4.19
N TYR A 125 -9.12 7.93 -4.69
CA TYR A 125 -9.69 9.08 -4.01
C TYR A 125 -11.22 8.98 -3.89
N GLN A 126 -11.92 8.40 -4.85
CA GLN A 126 -13.36 8.14 -4.72
C GLN A 126 -13.65 7.21 -3.54
N VAL A 127 -12.90 6.10 -3.43
CA VAL A 127 -13.05 5.16 -2.30
C VAL A 127 -12.71 5.83 -0.98
N LEU A 128 -11.64 6.63 -0.94
CA LEU A 128 -11.26 7.39 0.24
C LEU A 128 -12.35 8.40 0.65
N THR A 129 -12.94 9.09 -0.32
CA THR A 129 -14.00 10.07 -0.08
C THR A 129 -15.22 9.40 0.53
N ILE A 130 -15.61 8.23 0.03
CA ILE A 130 -16.69 7.42 0.62
C ILE A 130 -16.33 7.03 2.06
N ALA A 131 -15.11 6.53 2.30
CA ALA A 131 -14.65 6.15 3.63
C ALA A 131 -14.65 7.32 4.62
N LEU A 132 -14.17 8.51 4.19
CA LEU A 132 -14.19 9.73 4.98
C LEU A 132 -15.62 10.22 5.25
N THR A 133 -16.53 10.07 4.29
CA THR A 133 -17.95 10.42 4.46
C THR A 133 -18.61 9.51 5.51
N VAL A 134 -18.33 8.20 5.45
CA VAL A 134 -18.81 7.24 6.46
C VAL A 134 -18.23 7.56 7.84
N LEU A 135 -16.93 7.85 7.91
CA LEU A 135 -16.26 8.29 9.13
C LEU A 135 -16.91 9.54 9.73
N TRP A 136 -17.18 10.55 8.88
CA TRP A 136 -17.83 11.78 9.31
C TRP A 136 -19.26 11.53 9.83
N LEU A 137 -20.05 10.70 9.15
CA LEU A 137 -21.39 10.33 9.61
C LEU A 137 -21.36 9.62 10.97
N LEU A 138 -20.41 8.70 11.17
CA LEU A 138 -20.23 8.02 12.45
C LEU A 138 -19.82 8.98 13.57
N ALA A 139 -18.94 9.93 13.27
CA ALA A 139 -18.53 10.97 14.20
C ALA A 139 -19.70 11.90 14.57
N ASP A 140 -20.46 12.38 13.58
CA ASP A 140 -21.64 13.23 13.79
C ASP A 140 -22.71 12.52 14.61
N TRP A 141 -22.96 11.23 14.32
CA TRP A 141 -23.91 10.43 15.08
C TRP A 141 -23.46 10.22 16.53
N LYS A 142 -22.17 9.95 16.76
CA LYS A 142 -21.61 9.87 18.12
C LYS A 142 -21.85 11.16 18.91
N MET A 143 -21.66 12.32 18.29
CA MET A 143 -21.87 13.62 18.94
C MET A 143 -23.34 13.86 19.29
N LYS A 144 -24.27 13.45 18.43
CA LYS A 144 -25.71 13.72 18.59
C LYS A 144 -26.47 12.67 19.42
N ALA A 145 -26.05 11.41 19.40
CA ALA A 145 -26.76 10.33 20.08
C ALA A 145 -25.80 9.29 20.70
N PRO A 146 -25.07 9.64 21.78
CA PRO A 146 -24.05 8.78 22.37
C PRO A 146 -24.59 7.45 22.92
N ARG A 147 -25.89 7.37 23.21
CA ARG A 147 -26.55 6.19 23.80
C ARG A 147 -26.69 5.01 22.84
N LEU A 148 -26.70 5.24 21.52
CA LEU A 148 -26.86 4.16 20.53
C LEU A 148 -25.59 3.33 20.33
N LEU A 149 -24.41 3.89 20.64
CA LEU A 149 -23.13 3.18 20.64
C LEU A 149 -22.77 2.60 22.02
N ALA A 150 -23.55 2.88 23.06
CA ALA A 150 -23.27 2.45 24.43
C ALA A 150 -23.40 0.93 24.64
N TRP A 151 -24.08 0.22 23.73
CA TRP A 151 -24.17 -1.24 23.72
C TRP A 151 -22.88 -1.95 23.25
N MET A 152 -21.96 -1.23 22.60
CA MET A 152 -20.72 -1.83 22.11
C MET A 152 -19.68 -1.89 23.24
N PRO A 153 -18.99 -3.04 23.44
CA PRO A 153 -17.95 -3.19 24.46
C PRO A 153 -16.64 -2.44 24.14
N VAL A 154 -16.66 -1.60 23.10
CA VAL A 154 -15.52 -0.88 22.54
C VAL A 154 -15.86 0.60 22.51
N SER A 155 -14.94 1.45 22.96
CA SER A 155 -15.15 2.90 22.91
C SER A 155 -15.26 3.38 21.47
N ALA A 156 -16.21 4.28 21.21
CA ALA A 156 -16.41 4.83 19.87
C ALA A 156 -15.17 5.58 19.35
N ASP A 157 -14.31 6.10 20.23
CA ASP A 157 -13.02 6.71 19.87
C ASP A 157 -12.05 5.70 19.25
N VAL A 158 -11.96 4.50 19.83
CA VAL A 158 -11.09 3.43 19.34
C VAL A 158 -11.57 2.90 18.00
N LEU A 159 -12.90 2.81 17.79
CA LEU A 159 -13.49 2.45 16.50
C LEU A 159 -13.18 3.50 15.42
N LEU A 160 -13.34 4.78 15.77
CA LEU A 160 -13.05 5.88 14.85
C LEU A 160 -11.55 5.93 14.48
N TYR A 161 -10.68 5.74 15.46
CA TYR A 161 -9.23 5.62 15.23
C TYR A 161 -8.92 4.46 14.28
N GLY A 162 -9.53 3.30 14.48
CA GLY A 162 -9.38 2.14 13.58
C GLY A 162 -9.82 2.40 12.15
N LEU A 163 -10.97 3.04 11.97
CA LEU A 163 -11.48 3.41 10.65
C LEU A 163 -10.56 4.42 9.95
N VAL A 164 -10.03 5.40 10.68
CA VAL A 164 -9.03 6.34 10.14
C VAL A 164 -7.76 5.59 9.75
N LEU A 165 -7.29 4.65 10.59
CA LEU A 165 -6.12 3.84 10.29
C LEU A 165 -6.33 3.03 9.00
N MET A 166 -7.47 2.36 8.85
CA MET A 166 -7.84 1.65 7.61
C MET A 166 -7.87 2.59 6.39
N ALA A 167 -8.44 3.79 6.54
CA ALA A 167 -8.49 4.78 5.47
C ALA A 167 -7.09 5.25 5.06
N VAL A 168 -6.19 5.47 6.01
CA VAL A 168 -4.78 5.82 5.75
C VAL A 168 -4.06 4.68 5.03
N VAL A 169 -4.22 3.44 5.50
CA VAL A 169 -3.63 2.26 4.85
C VAL A 169 -4.08 2.19 3.39
N ALA A 170 -5.40 2.31 3.16
CA ALA A 170 -5.96 2.31 1.81
C ALA A 170 -5.46 3.50 0.97
N ALA A 171 -5.41 4.73 1.50
CA ALA A 171 -4.91 5.89 0.78
C ALA A 171 -3.50 5.68 0.22
N VAL A 172 -2.67 4.97 1.00
CA VAL A 172 -1.26 4.76 0.72
C VAL A 172 -1.03 3.59 -0.23
N THR A 173 -1.84 2.52 -0.20
CA THR A 173 -1.61 1.28 -0.98
C THR A 173 -2.55 1.08 -2.16
N LEU A 174 -3.73 1.70 -2.16
CA LEU A 174 -4.81 1.42 -3.10
C LEU A 174 -4.51 1.88 -4.55
N PRO A 175 -3.89 3.05 -4.82
CA PRO A 175 -3.51 3.42 -6.18
C PRO A 175 -2.61 2.36 -6.86
N GLN A 176 -1.61 1.86 -6.14
CA GLN A 176 -0.69 0.82 -6.61
C GLN A 176 -1.40 -0.52 -6.78
N ALA A 177 -2.27 -0.88 -5.83
CA ALA A 177 -3.04 -2.11 -5.90
C ALA A 177 -3.99 -2.13 -7.11
N ILE A 178 -4.66 -1.02 -7.40
CA ILE A 178 -5.53 -0.88 -8.58
C ILE A 178 -4.72 -1.13 -9.85
N LEU A 179 -3.56 -0.50 -9.98
CA LEU A 179 -2.71 -0.65 -11.16
C LEU A 179 -2.24 -2.10 -11.35
N LEU A 180 -1.74 -2.75 -10.28
CA LEU A 180 -1.34 -4.17 -10.31
C LEU A 180 -2.50 -5.10 -10.68
N TRP A 181 -3.73 -4.73 -10.29
CA TRP A 181 -4.93 -5.51 -10.57
C TRP A 181 -5.47 -5.35 -12.00
N SER A 182 -5.32 -4.15 -12.56
CA SER A 182 -5.89 -3.76 -13.85
C SER A 182 -4.96 -3.96 -15.03
N GLU A 183 -3.64 -3.81 -14.85
CA GLU A 183 -2.70 -3.86 -15.97
C GLU A 183 -2.68 -5.23 -16.68
N PRO A 184 -2.55 -5.24 -18.02
CA PRO A 184 -2.47 -6.47 -18.82
C PRO A 184 -1.22 -7.29 -18.52
N ASP A 185 -1.23 -8.54 -18.96
CA ASP A 185 -0.06 -9.42 -18.81
C ASP A 185 1.14 -8.78 -19.52
N MET A 186 2.29 -8.84 -18.86
CA MET A 186 3.53 -8.33 -19.43
C MET A 186 4.16 -9.41 -20.29
N GLU A 187 4.90 -9.00 -21.32
CA GLU A 187 5.73 -9.92 -22.07
C GLU A 187 6.70 -10.61 -21.12
N ARG A 188 6.76 -11.94 -21.21
CA ARG A 188 7.66 -12.73 -20.39
C ARG A 188 9.08 -12.46 -20.90
N THR A 189 9.94 -11.94 -20.05
CA THR A 189 11.36 -11.90 -20.32
C THR A 189 11.89 -13.32 -20.14
N ASP A 190 11.98 -14.05 -21.25
CA ASP A 190 12.65 -15.36 -21.34
C ASP A 190 14.17 -15.23 -21.19
#